data_AF-A0A961KTS5-F1
#
_entry.id   AF-A0A961KTS5-F1
#
_cell.length_a   1.000
_cell.length_b   1.000
_cell.length_c   1.000
_cell.angle_alpha   90.00
_cell.angle_beta   90.00
_cell.angle_gamma   90.00
#
_symmetry.space_group_name_H-M   'P 1'
#
loop_
_entity.id
_entity.type
_entity.pdbx_description
1 polymer ?
#
loop_
_entity_poly.entity_id
_entity_poly.type
_entity_poly.pdbx_seq_one_letter_code
_entity_poly.pdbx_strand_id
1 'polypeptide(L)'
;MIPASYPDKSEIARLTARMLLEIEAVHFNAREPFTLASGLPSPTYIDCRKLISYPRIRSTLMDFMAATVMRDAGFEAFDNIAGGETAGIPFAALMAERLALPMTYVRKKPKGYGRNARIEGAMSEGQRVLLVEDLTTDGGSKLSFVDAIRDTGASCGHTAVIFYYGIFPETEKTLGDHGIALHYLCTWWDVLAEAKAQGAFDAETLDGVEAFLTSPREWQDAHKG
;
A
#
# COMPACT_ATOMS: atom_id res chain seq x y z
N MET A 1 8.35 6.94 -17.20
CA MET A 1 9.20 8.17 -17.19
C MET A 1 9.65 8.44 -15.75
N ILE A 2 10.94 8.70 -15.52
CA ILE A 2 11.48 9.04 -14.18
C ILE A 2 10.96 10.43 -13.76
N PRO A 3 10.40 10.60 -12.55
CA PRO A 3 9.84 11.87 -12.13
C PRO A 3 10.92 12.97 -12.02
N ALA A 4 10.59 14.15 -12.54
CA ALA A 4 11.45 15.34 -12.53
C ALA A 4 11.23 16.25 -11.30
N SER A 5 10.22 15.95 -10.47
CA SER A 5 9.90 16.68 -9.25
C SER A 5 9.71 15.73 -8.07
N TYR A 6 10.02 16.22 -6.87
CA TYR A 6 9.92 15.49 -5.61
C TYR A 6 9.09 16.31 -4.63
N PRO A 7 7.75 16.29 -4.73
CA PRO A 7 6.90 17.04 -3.82
C PRO A 7 7.10 16.58 -2.37
N ASP A 8 6.81 17.48 -1.43
CA ASP A 8 6.87 17.18 0.00
C ASP A 8 5.94 16.02 0.36
N LYS A 9 6.35 15.22 1.36
CA LYS A 9 5.59 14.04 1.82
C LYS A 9 4.15 14.39 2.19
N SER A 10 3.94 15.52 2.88
CA SER A 10 2.60 15.97 3.28
C SER A 10 1.71 16.32 2.09
N GLU A 11 2.27 16.91 1.03
CA GLU A 11 1.51 17.26 -0.16
C GLU A 11 1.15 16.01 -0.99
N ILE A 12 2.09 15.06 -1.09
CA ILE A 12 1.82 13.73 -1.68
C ILE A 12 0.67 13.04 -0.94
N ALA A 13 0.71 13.04 0.39
CA ALA A 13 -0.31 12.37 1.21
C ALA A 13 -1.69 13.04 1.06
N ARG A 14 -1.73 14.37 1.13
CA ARG A 14 -2.94 15.16 0.95
C ARG A 14 -3.58 14.97 -0.44
N LEU A 15 -2.77 15.03 -1.50
CA LEU A 15 -3.27 14.83 -2.87
C LEU A 15 -3.68 13.38 -3.12
N THR A 16 -2.98 12.42 -2.53
CA THR A 16 -3.38 10.99 -2.58
C THR A 16 -4.73 10.78 -1.89
N ALA A 17 -4.91 11.32 -0.67
CA ALA A 17 -6.19 11.27 0.05
C ALA A 17 -7.32 11.89 -0.77
N ARG A 18 -7.08 13.07 -1.36
CA ARG A 18 -8.05 13.75 -2.23
C ARG A 18 -8.45 12.88 -3.41
N MET A 19 -7.49 12.29 -4.13
CA MET A 19 -7.77 11.42 -5.27
C MET A 19 -8.54 10.16 -4.86
N LEU A 20 -8.25 9.59 -3.69
CA LEU A 20 -8.98 8.43 -3.16
C LEU A 20 -10.45 8.76 -2.86
N LEU A 21 -10.70 9.95 -2.28
CA LEU A 21 -12.05 10.45 -2.01
C LEU A 21 -12.79 10.79 -3.32
N GLU A 22 -12.14 11.47 -4.26
CA GLU A 22 -12.72 11.95 -5.52
C GLU A 22 -13.34 10.82 -6.36
N ILE A 23 -12.72 9.63 -6.37
CA ILE A 23 -13.22 8.47 -7.14
C ILE A 23 -14.00 7.47 -6.29
N GLU A 24 -14.29 7.82 -5.04
CA GLU A 24 -14.93 6.92 -4.08
C GLU A 24 -14.17 5.59 -3.98
N ALA A 25 -12.83 5.64 -3.95
CA ALA A 25 -12.02 4.49 -3.56
C ALA A 25 -12.07 4.30 -2.05
N VAL A 26 -12.36 5.37 -1.30
CA VAL A 26 -12.65 5.36 0.14
C VAL A 26 -14.14 5.61 0.36
N HIS A 27 -14.71 4.90 1.34
CA HIS A 27 -16.05 5.12 1.86
C HIS A 27 -16.04 5.20 3.39
N PHE A 28 -16.84 6.10 3.95
CA PHE A 28 -17.13 6.19 5.37
C PHE A 28 -18.61 5.92 5.64
N ASN A 29 -18.89 5.10 6.65
CA ASN A 29 -20.23 4.84 7.15
C ASN A 29 -20.17 4.43 8.62
N ALA A 30 -20.42 5.38 9.52
CA ALA A 30 -20.43 5.12 10.96
C ALA A 30 -21.73 4.47 11.44
N ARG A 31 -22.86 4.70 10.74
CA ARG A 31 -24.19 4.20 11.12
C ARG A 31 -24.40 2.74 10.74
N GLU A 32 -23.93 2.36 9.54
CA GLU A 32 -23.95 0.99 9.04
C GLU A 32 -22.52 0.56 8.68
N PRO A 33 -21.74 0.08 9.67
CA PRO A 33 -20.35 -0.28 9.46
C PRO A 33 -20.17 -1.38 8.41
N PHE A 34 -19.07 -1.30 7.66
CA PHE A 34 -18.66 -2.35 6.74
C PHE A 34 -18.14 -3.58 7.50
N THR A 35 -18.32 -4.77 6.93
CA THR A 35 -17.69 -5.99 7.44
C THR A 35 -16.37 -6.23 6.70
N LEU A 36 -15.25 -6.20 7.43
CA LEU A 36 -13.92 -6.50 6.88
C LEU A 36 -13.78 -7.99 6.54
N ALA A 37 -12.74 -8.34 5.77
CA ALA A 37 -12.41 -9.74 5.47
C ALA A 37 -12.13 -10.60 6.72
N SER A 38 -11.76 -9.96 7.84
CA SER A 38 -11.61 -10.61 9.16
C SER A 38 -12.95 -10.91 9.86
N GLY A 39 -14.08 -10.44 9.31
CA GLY A 39 -15.39 -10.47 9.94
C GLY A 39 -15.65 -9.32 10.92
N LEU A 40 -14.67 -8.46 11.16
CA LEU A 40 -14.78 -7.34 12.11
C LEU A 40 -15.48 -6.13 11.46
N PRO A 41 -16.27 -5.36 12.24
CA PRO A 41 -16.88 -4.13 11.73
C PRO A 41 -15.83 -3.03 11.51
N SER A 42 -16.10 -2.11 10.59
CA SER A 42 -15.26 -0.95 10.31
C SER A 42 -16.11 0.17 9.73
N PRO A 43 -16.01 1.41 10.24
CA PRO A 43 -16.72 2.54 9.64
C PRO A 43 -16.01 3.04 8.37
N THR A 44 -14.84 2.50 8.05
CA THR A 44 -14.05 2.85 6.87
C THR A 44 -13.91 1.65 5.92
N TYR A 45 -13.97 1.90 4.62
CA TYR A 45 -13.66 0.91 3.59
C TYR A 45 -12.79 1.55 2.50
N ILE A 46 -11.81 0.81 2.00
CA ILE A 46 -10.96 1.24 0.88
C ILE A 46 -10.80 0.13 -0.15
N ASP A 47 -10.88 0.49 -1.43
CA ASP A 47 -10.55 -0.38 -2.55
C ASP A 47 -9.55 0.30 -3.50
N CYS A 48 -8.25 0.06 -3.28
CA CYS A 48 -7.18 0.59 -4.13
C CYS A 48 -7.23 0.04 -5.56
N ARG A 49 -7.92 -1.09 -5.82
CA ARG A 49 -8.00 -1.65 -7.18
C ARG A 49 -8.79 -0.75 -8.12
N LYS A 50 -9.72 0.08 -7.60
CA LYS A 50 -10.43 1.09 -8.40
C LYS A 50 -9.47 2.06 -9.10
N LEU A 51 -8.31 2.36 -8.51
CA LEU A 51 -7.36 3.35 -9.02
C LEU A 51 -6.89 3.04 -10.44
N ILE A 52 -6.77 1.77 -10.80
CA ILE A 52 -6.33 1.37 -12.14
C ILE A 52 -7.28 1.88 -13.24
N SER A 53 -8.54 2.17 -12.92
CA SER A 53 -9.57 2.64 -13.85
C SER A 53 -9.51 4.14 -14.14
N TYR A 54 -8.63 4.90 -13.46
CA TYR A 54 -8.56 6.36 -13.58
C TYR A 54 -7.17 6.81 -14.07
N PRO A 55 -6.97 6.98 -15.39
CA PRO A 55 -5.65 7.23 -15.99
C PRO A 55 -4.85 8.39 -15.39
N ARG A 56 -5.50 9.54 -15.12
CA ARG A 56 -4.82 10.71 -14.53
C ARG A 56 -4.37 10.41 -13.10
N ILE A 57 -5.26 9.84 -12.28
CA ILE A 57 -4.98 9.49 -10.88
C ILE A 57 -3.89 8.42 -10.78
N ARG A 58 -4.02 7.29 -11.49
CA ARG A 58 -3.00 6.24 -11.44
C ARG A 58 -1.65 6.74 -11.93
N SER A 59 -1.61 7.65 -12.90
CA SER A 59 -0.34 8.22 -13.36
C SER A 59 0.32 9.06 -12.25
N THR A 60 -0.43 9.99 -11.66
CA THR A 60 0.06 10.85 -10.57
C THR A 60 0.53 10.03 -9.36
N LEU A 61 -0.24 9.04 -8.93
CA LEU A 61 0.12 8.20 -7.79
C LEU A 61 1.42 7.42 -8.01
N MET A 62 1.64 6.94 -9.23
CA MET A 62 2.87 6.22 -9.54
C MET A 62 4.07 7.16 -9.66
N ASP A 63 3.86 8.42 -10.08
CA ASP A 63 4.91 9.45 -10.04
C ASP A 63 5.28 9.80 -8.58
N PHE A 64 4.29 9.94 -7.70
CA PHE A 64 4.50 10.13 -6.26
C PHE A 64 5.19 8.94 -5.61
N MET A 65 4.85 7.72 -6.01
CA MET A 65 5.47 6.51 -5.48
C MET A 65 6.94 6.42 -5.90
N ALA A 66 7.24 6.64 -7.19
CA ALA A 66 8.60 6.68 -7.69
C ALA A 66 9.44 7.76 -6.97
N ALA A 67 8.90 8.98 -6.80
CA ALA A 67 9.56 10.03 -6.05
C ALA A 67 9.81 9.64 -4.58
N THR A 68 8.84 8.96 -3.95
CA THR A 68 8.93 8.53 -2.56
C THR A 68 10.00 7.48 -2.35
N VAL A 69 10.03 6.42 -3.17
CA VAL A 69 11.03 5.35 -3.02
C VAL A 69 12.43 5.83 -3.37
N MET A 70 12.61 6.67 -4.39
CA MET A 70 13.93 7.21 -4.73
C MET A 70 14.46 8.16 -3.65
N ARG A 71 13.60 8.99 -3.07
CA ARG A 71 13.97 9.88 -1.95
C ARG A 71 14.38 9.10 -0.71
N ASP A 72 13.62 8.07 -0.37
CA ASP A 72 13.76 7.39 0.93
C ASP A 72 14.77 6.23 0.89
N ALA A 73 14.89 5.52 -0.24
CA ALA A 73 15.79 4.36 -0.40
C ALA A 73 17.04 4.67 -1.24
N GLY A 74 16.95 5.64 -2.17
CA GLY A 74 18.00 6.02 -3.10
C GLY A 74 17.65 5.75 -4.56
N PHE A 75 18.33 6.46 -5.47
CA PHE A 75 18.04 6.46 -6.91
C PHE A 75 18.42 5.14 -7.60
N GLU A 76 19.53 4.54 -7.19
CA GLU A 76 20.04 3.28 -7.75
C GLU A 76 19.87 2.12 -6.75
N ALA A 77 18.84 2.18 -5.89
CA ALA A 77 18.65 1.24 -4.79
C ALA A 77 18.11 -0.13 -5.23
N PHE A 78 17.52 -0.22 -6.43
CA PHE A 78 16.77 -1.39 -6.89
C PHE A 78 17.21 -1.86 -8.28
N ASP A 79 17.14 -3.17 -8.49
CA ASP A 79 17.43 -3.83 -9.76
C ASP A 79 16.18 -4.53 -10.35
N ASN A 80 15.10 -4.67 -9.58
CA ASN A 80 13.86 -5.33 -9.99
C ASN A 80 12.66 -4.83 -9.17
N ILE A 81 11.49 -4.76 -9.81
CA ILE A 81 10.20 -4.48 -9.16
C ILE A 81 9.36 -5.75 -9.13
N ALA A 82 8.96 -6.20 -7.93
CA ALA A 82 8.10 -7.36 -7.76
C ALA A 82 6.70 -6.94 -7.29
N GLY A 83 5.66 -7.32 -8.02
CA GLY A 83 4.27 -7.14 -7.60
C GLY A 83 3.74 -8.30 -6.76
N GLY A 84 3.10 -8.02 -5.63
CA GLY A 84 2.36 -9.04 -4.89
C GLY A 84 1.07 -9.46 -5.61
N GLU A 85 0.82 -10.77 -5.73
CA GLU A 85 -0.41 -11.27 -6.34
C GLU A 85 -1.63 -10.91 -5.46
N THR A 86 -2.71 -10.33 -5.99
CA THR A 86 -2.94 -9.89 -7.38
C THR A 86 -2.92 -8.37 -7.51
N ALA A 87 -3.37 -7.66 -6.48
CA ALA A 87 -3.64 -6.22 -6.53
C ALA A 87 -2.36 -5.37 -6.64
N GLY A 88 -1.19 -5.90 -6.23
CA GLY A 88 0.10 -5.23 -6.42
C GLY A 88 0.59 -5.23 -7.86
N ILE A 89 0.16 -6.19 -8.69
CA ILE A 89 0.69 -6.40 -10.06
C ILE A 89 0.53 -5.16 -10.95
N PRO A 90 -0.64 -4.50 -11.05
CA PRO A 90 -0.79 -3.32 -11.90
C PRO A 90 0.13 -2.17 -11.48
N PHE A 91 0.28 -1.94 -10.18
CA PHE A 91 1.12 -0.87 -9.65
C PHE A 91 2.60 -1.18 -9.81
N ALA A 92 3.00 -2.44 -9.60
CA ALA A 92 4.35 -2.92 -9.88
C ALA A 92 4.74 -2.73 -11.35
N ALA A 93 3.83 -3.00 -12.29
CA ALA A 93 4.08 -2.79 -13.72
C ALA A 93 4.32 -1.31 -14.05
N LEU A 94 3.50 -0.43 -13.48
CA LEU A 94 3.63 1.01 -13.69
C LEU A 94 4.86 1.60 -13.00
N MET A 95 5.28 1.04 -11.87
CA MET A 95 6.52 1.39 -11.18
C MET A 95 7.75 0.91 -11.94
N ALA A 96 7.74 -0.31 -12.47
CA ALA A 96 8.81 -0.86 -13.30
C ALA A 96 9.04 0.02 -14.55
N GLU A 97 7.97 0.46 -15.21
CA GLU A 97 8.07 1.41 -16.34
C GLU A 97 8.67 2.76 -15.91
N ARG A 98 8.26 3.30 -14.76
CA ARG A 98 8.75 4.60 -14.27
C ARG A 98 10.21 4.60 -13.91
N LEU A 99 10.64 3.55 -13.22
CA LEU A 99 12.01 3.39 -12.75
C LEU A 99 12.92 2.73 -13.81
N ALA A 100 12.37 2.35 -14.97
CA ALA A 100 13.08 1.66 -16.04
C ALA A 100 13.77 0.36 -15.55
N LEU A 101 13.08 -0.41 -14.71
CA LEU A 101 13.58 -1.65 -14.12
C LEU A 101 12.82 -2.88 -14.64
N PRO A 102 13.45 -4.07 -14.64
CA PRO A 102 12.75 -5.33 -14.83
C PRO A 102 11.58 -5.51 -13.85
N MET A 103 10.53 -6.18 -14.32
CA MET A 103 9.36 -6.51 -13.52
C MET A 103 9.25 -8.02 -13.30
N THR A 104 8.89 -8.41 -12.08
CA THR A 104 8.41 -9.75 -11.72
C THR A 104 7.11 -9.65 -10.92
N TYR A 105 6.46 -10.78 -10.65
CA TYR A 105 5.42 -10.84 -9.63
C TYR A 105 5.51 -12.12 -8.79
N VAL A 106 5.00 -12.04 -7.57
CA VAL A 106 5.06 -13.11 -6.57
C VAL A 106 3.67 -13.69 -6.36
N ARG A 107 3.51 -14.98 -6.65
CA ARG A 107 2.27 -15.72 -6.40
C ARG A 107 2.02 -15.89 -4.91
N LYS A 108 0.75 -15.93 -4.49
CA LYS A 108 0.34 -16.30 -3.13
C LYS A 108 0.65 -17.77 -2.83
N LYS A 109 0.53 -18.64 -3.84
CA LYS A 109 0.81 -20.08 -3.73
C LYS A 109 1.80 -20.52 -4.80
N PRO A 110 2.69 -21.48 -4.51
CA PRO A 110 3.64 -21.99 -5.48
C PRO A 110 2.93 -22.68 -6.64
N LYS A 111 3.53 -22.58 -7.83
CA LYS A 111 3.14 -23.33 -9.02
C LYS A 111 4.22 -24.38 -9.31
N GLY A 112 3.88 -25.66 -9.13
CA GLY A 112 4.82 -26.76 -9.30
C GLY A 112 5.87 -26.84 -8.19
N TYR A 113 7.07 -27.30 -8.53
CA TYR A 113 8.16 -27.56 -7.60
C TYR A 113 9.38 -26.69 -7.94
N GLY A 114 10.19 -26.37 -6.93
CA GLY A 114 11.46 -25.66 -7.10
C GLY A 114 11.55 -24.35 -6.32
N ARG A 115 12.78 -23.84 -6.20
CA ARG A 115 13.14 -22.65 -5.39
C ARG A 115 12.41 -21.38 -5.86
N ASN A 116 12.05 -21.30 -7.14
CA ASN A 116 11.40 -20.15 -7.76
C ASN A 116 9.91 -20.39 -8.07
N ALA A 117 9.27 -21.40 -7.45
CA ALA A 117 7.90 -21.81 -7.80
C ALA A 117 6.84 -20.71 -7.56
N ARG A 118 7.17 -19.65 -6.84
CA ARG A 118 6.28 -18.49 -6.61
C ARG A 118 6.62 -17.27 -7.47
N ILE A 119 7.77 -17.23 -8.13
CA ILE A 119 8.22 -16.06 -8.89
C ILE A 119 7.89 -16.24 -10.36
N GLU A 120 7.31 -15.20 -10.94
CA GLU A 120 6.96 -15.14 -12.36
C GLU A 120 7.69 -13.96 -13.00
N GLY A 121 8.30 -14.20 -14.16
CA GLY A 121 9.31 -13.33 -14.76
C GLY A 121 10.74 -13.77 -14.46
N ALA A 122 11.70 -12.89 -14.70
CA ALA A 122 13.13 -13.18 -14.51
C ALA A 122 13.69 -12.46 -13.28
N MET A 123 13.92 -13.23 -12.21
CA MET A 123 14.62 -12.79 -11.00
C MET A 123 15.89 -13.62 -10.83
N SER A 124 16.99 -12.98 -10.47
CA SER A 124 18.30 -13.63 -10.28
C SER A 124 18.88 -13.34 -8.90
N GLU A 125 19.75 -14.24 -8.44
CA GLU A 125 20.49 -14.07 -7.19
C GLU A 125 21.24 -12.73 -7.14
N GLY A 126 21.27 -12.11 -5.96
CA GLY A 126 21.94 -10.82 -5.75
C GLY A 126 21.15 -9.58 -6.18
N GLN A 127 20.04 -9.71 -6.91
CA GLN A 127 19.19 -8.55 -7.25
C GLN A 127 18.59 -7.90 -5.99
N ARG A 128 18.49 -6.56 -6.00
CA ARG A 128 17.78 -5.77 -4.98
C ARG A 128 16.36 -5.49 -5.45
N VAL A 129 15.39 -6.06 -4.76
CA VAL A 129 13.99 -6.06 -5.19
C VAL A 129 13.15 -5.14 -4.34
N LEU A 130 12.37 -4.28 -4.99
CA LEU A 130 11.28 -3.53 -4.36
C LEU A 130 9.98 -4.34 -4.47
N LEU A 131 9.38 -4.72 -3.34
CA LEU A 131 8.04 -5.32 -3.32
C LEU A 131 6.96 -4.24 -3.38
N VAL A 132 6.11 -4.25 -4.39
CA VAL A 132 4.99 -3.31 -4.56
C VAL A 132 3.65 -4.01 -4.33
N GLU A 133 2.83 -3.43 -3.45
CA GLU A 133 1.44 -3.82 -3.23
C GLU A 133 0.51 -2.60 -3.31
N ASP A 134 -0.80 -2.84 -3.30
CA ASP A 134 -1.79 -1.76 -3.31
C ASP A 134 -1.95 -1.12 -1.93
N LEU A 135 -2.08 -1.92 -0.88
CA LEU A 135 -2.23 -1.45 0.50
C LEU A 135 -1.54 -2.33 1.54
N THR A 136 -1.40 -1.85 2.77
CA THR A 136 -1.02 -2.66 3.93
C THR A 136 -1.82 -2.30 5.17
N THR A 137 -2.22 -3.33 5.93
CA THR A 137 -2.91 -3.22 7.22
C THR A 137 -1.93 -3.47 8.36
N ASP A 138 -1.75 -4.74 8.74
CA ASP A 138 -0.86 -5.24 9.81
C ASP A 138 0.52 -5.69 9.28
N GLY A 139 0.68 -5.72 7.95
CA GLY A 139 1.92 -6.14 7.29
C GLY A 139 2.09 -7.66 7.12
N GLY A 140 1.17 -8.49 7.62
CA GLY A 140 1.36 -9.95 7.66
C GLY A 140 1.53 -10.60 6.29
N SER A 141 0.76 -10.18 5.28
CA SER A 141 0.85 -10.73 3.92
C SER A 141 2.18 -10.43 3.23
N LYS A 142 2.82 -9.31 3.59
CA LYS A 142 4.07 -8.82 2.98
C LYS A 142 5.22 -9.77 3.26
N LEU A 143 5.31 -10.27 4.49
CA LEU A 143 6.39 -11.17 4.94
C LEU A 143 6.48 -12.40 4.02
N SER A 144 5.34 -13.02 3.72
CA SER A 144 5.30 -14.19 2.83
C SER A 144 5.81 -13.91 1.41
N PHE A 145 5.57 -12.72 0.87
CA PHE A 145 6.08 -12.34 -0.45
C PHE A 145 7.56 -12.01 -0.40
N VAL A 146 8.00 -11.29 0.64
CA VAL A 146 9.41 -10.97 0.87
C VAL A 146 10.25 -12.24 1.02
N ASP A 147 9.77 -13.22 1.79
CA ASP A 147 10.46 -14.50 1.96
C ASP A 147 10.57 -15.26 0.63
N ALA A 148 9.50 -15.29 -0.18
CA ALA A 148 9.57 -15.90 -1.51
C ALA A 148 10.56 -15.22 -2.45
N ILE A 149 10.76 -13.91 -2.34
CA ILE A 149 11.79 -13.18 -3.07
C ILE A 149 13.18 -13.57 -2.54
N ARG A 150 13.37 -13.56 -1.22
CA ARG A 150 14.64 -13.91 -0.57
C ARG A 150 15.05 -15.36 -0.83
N ASP A 151 14.09 -16.26 -0.94
CA ASP A 151 14.33 -17.66 -1.29
C ASP A 151 15.02 -17.81 -2.65
N THR A 152 14.88 -16.86 -3.58
CA THR A 152 15.62 -16.90 -4.87
C THR A 152 17.11 -16.56 -4.76
N GLY A 153 17.56 -16.05 -3.60
CA GLY A 153 18.88 -15.43 -3.42
C GLY A 153 18.91 -13.93 -3.72
N ALA A 154 17.78 -13.33 -4.11
CA ALA A 154 17.63 -11.88 -4.17
C ALA A 154 17.47 -11.27 -2.75
N SER A 155 17.69 -9.96 -2.65
CA SER A 155 17.39 -9.19 -1.44
C SER A 155 16.08 -8.43 -1.60
N CYS A 156 15.32 -8.31 -0.51
CA CYS A 156 14.10 -7.51 -0.46
C CYS A 156 14.03 -6.83 0.90
N GLY A 157 14.56 -5.60 0.96
CA GLY A 157 14.61 -4.76 2.15
C GLY A 157 13.59 -3.62 2.14
N HIS A 158 12.82 -3.46 1.06
CA HIS A 158 11.87 -2.37 0.90
C HIS A 158 10.54 -2.90 0.34
N THR A 159 9.45 -2.35 0.85
CA THR A 159 8.13 -2.52 0.25
C THR A 159 7.42 -1.18 0.11
N ALA A 160 6.67 -1.01 -0.98
CA ALA A 160 5.94 0.20 -1.30
C ALA A 160 4.46 -0.10 -1.50
N VAL A 161 3.60 0.69 -0.85
CA VAL A 161 2.13 0.55 -0.95
C VAL A 161 1.46 1.90 -1.17
N ILE A 162 0.39 1.96 -1.95
CA ILE A 162 -0.35 3.23 -2.12
C ILE A 162 -0.91 3.68 -0.79
N PHE A 163 -1.49 2.74 -0.04
CA PHE A 163 -2.19 3.04 1.20
C PHE A 163 -1.69 2.20 2.38
N TYR A 164 -1.26 2.84 3.45
CA TYR A 164 -0.96 2.19 4.73
C TYR A 164 -1.98 2.60 5.76
N TYR A 165 -2.64 1.66 6.43
CA TYR A 165 -3.68 1.99 7.41
C TYR A 165 -3.22 2.97 8.49
N GLY A 166 -2.01 2.80 9.05
CA GLY A 166 -1.46 3.74 10.04
C GLY A 166 -2.17 3.73 11.41
N ILE A 167 -2.95 2.68 11.71
CA ILE A 167 -3.70 2.54 12.96
C ILE A 167 -3.32 1.30 13.78
N PHE A 168 -2.40 0.48 13.26
CA PHE A 168 -1.83 -0.68 13.94
C PHE A 168 -0.37 -0.37 14.28
N PRO A 169 -0.05 0.02 15.53
CA PRO A 169 1.29 0.47 15.90
C PRO A 169 2.37 -0.61 15.71
N GLU A 170 1.98 -1.88 15.66
CA GLU A 170 2.87 -3.02 15.48
C GLU A 170 3.38 -3.21 14.05
N THR A 171 2.73 -2.63 13.03
CA THR A 171 3.02 -2.94 11.61
C THR A 171 4.44 -2.56 11.22
N GLU A 172 4.82 -1.30 11.44
CA GLU A 172 6.15 -0.81 11.07
C GLU A 172 7.25 -1.50 11.87
N LYS A 173 7.00 -1.77 13.17
CA LYS A 173 7.93 -2.53 14.00
C LYS A 173 8.12 -3.94 13.45
N THR A 174 7.03 -4.64 13.12
CA THR A 174 7.09 -6.01 12.60
C THR A 174 7.86 -6.07 11.29
N LEU A 175 7.60 -5.15 10.36
CA LEU A 175 8.37 -5.08 9.12
C LEU A 175 9.84 -4.72 9.37
N GLY A 176 10.11 -3.76 10.26
CA GLY A 176 11.46 -3.34 10.64
C GLY A 176 12.28 -4.46 11.29
N ASP A 177 11.69 -5.24 12.19
CA ASP A 177 12.32 -6.42 12.82
C ASP A 177 12.71 -7.48 11.76
N HIS A 178 12.01 -7.53 10.62
CA HIS A 178 12.31 -8.38 9.46
C HIS A 178 13.24 -7.72 8.42
N GLY A 179 13.80 -6.55 8.73
CA GLY A 179 14.67 -5.79 7.86
C GLY A 179 13.96 -5.23 6.63
N ILE A 180 12.69 -4.84 6.77
CA ILE A 180 11.86 -4.31 5.68
C ILE A 180 11.45 -2.87 6.03
N ALA A 181 11.86 -1.91 5.20
CA ALA A 181 11.35 -0.55 5.23
C ALA A 181 10.03 -0.45 4.45
N LEU A 182 9.00 0.13 5.09
CA LEU A 182 7.71 0.39 4.47
C LEU A 182 7.65 1.82 3.91
N HIS A 183 7.36 1.93 2.61
CA HIS A 183 7.07 3.19 1.93
C HIS A 183 5.59 3.26 1.59
N TYR A 184 4.96 4.41 1.81
CA TYR A 184 3.55 4.61 1.49
C TYR A 184 3.26 6.04 1.07
N LEU A 185 2.14 6.24 0.37
CA LEU A 185 1.71 7.58 -0.06
C LEU A 185 0.78 8.24 0.95
N CYS A 186 -0.09 7.46 1.59
CA CYS A 186 -1.22 7.99 2.35
C CYS A 186 -1.67 7.00 3.43
N THR A 187 -2.23 7.54 4.51
CA THR A 187 -2.82 6.80 5.62
C THR A 187 -4.27 7.20 5.87
N TRP A 188 -4.95 6.47 6.76
CA TRP A 188 -6.30 6.87 7.19
C TRP A 188 -6.34 8.26 7.83
N TRP A 189 -5.28 8.68 8.51
CA TRP A 189 -5.19 10.01 9.11
C TRP A 189 -5.17 11.12 8.06
N ASP A 190 -4.47 10.91 6.95
CA ASP A 190 -4.44 11.86 5.82
C ASP A 190 -5.80 11.93 5.14
N VAL A 191 -6.48 10.79 4.97
CA VAL A 191 -7.82 10.72 4.41
C VAL A 191 -8.84 11.42 5.31
N LEU A 192 -8.79 11.20 6.62
CA LEU A 192 -9.68 11.86 7.57
C LEU A 192 -9.46 13.38 7.57
N ALA A 193 -8.20 13.83 7.57
CA ALA A 193 -7.87 15.25 7.52
C ALA A 193 -8.38 15.91 6.22
N GLU A 194 -8.20 15.26 5.08
CA GLU A 194 -8.68 15.77 3.79
C GLU A 194 -10.21 15.74 3.70
N ALA A 195 -10.87 14.69 4.23
CA ALA A 195 -12.32 14.60 4.29
C ALA A 195 -12.93 15.71 5.15
N LYS A 196 -12.33 16.02 6.31
CA LYS A 196 -12.68 17.16 7.18
C LYS A 196 -12.50 18.48 6.42
N ALA A 197 -11.38 18.67 5.73
CA ALA A 197 -11.08 19.89 4.99
C ALA A 197 -12.05 20.15 3.81
N GLN A 198 -12.53 19.10 3.15
CA GLN A 198 -13.49 19.19 2.06
C GLN A 198 -14.95 19.31 2.53
N GLY A 199 -15.24 19.02 3.81
CA GLY A 199 -16.61 18.87 4.28
C GLY A 199 -17.34 17.72 3.58
N ALA A 200 -16.62 16.64 3.25
CA ALA A 200 -17.14 15.55 2.41
C ALA A 200 -18.18 14.67 3.13
N PHE A 201 -18.22 14.71 4.46
CA PHE A 201 -19.12 13.91 5.30
C PHE A 201 -19.65 14.76 6.46
N ASP A 202 -20.76 14.32 7.06
CA ASP A 202 -21.29 14.94 8.29
C ASP A 202 -20.37 14.70 9.51
N ALA A 203 -20.55 15.53 10.54
CA ALA A 203 -19.72 15.50 11.75
C ALA A 203 -19.81 14.16 12.49
N GLU A 204 -21.01 13.57 12.60
CA GLU A 204 -21.23 12.27 13.26
C GLU A 204 -20.40 11.16 12.59
N THR A 205 -20.36 11.14 11.26
CA THR A 205 -19.56 10.19 10.49
C THR A 205 -18.06 10.39 10.71
N LEU A 206 -17.59 11.64 10.67
CA LEU A 206 -16.18 11.96 10.84
C LEU A 206 -15.69 11.64 12.27
N ASP A 207 -16.50 11.92 13.28
CA ASP A 207 -16.20 11.61 14.68
C ASP A 207 -16.16 10.09 14.91
N GLY A 208 -17.11 9.35 14.31
CA GLY A 208 -17.14 7.89 14.36
C GLY A 208 -15.92 7.24 13.70
N VAL A 209 -15.47 7.79 12.57
CA VAL A 209 -14.22 7.36 11.91
C VAL A 209 -13.01 7.69 12.78
N GLU A 210 -12.91 8.90 13.32
CA GLU A 210 -11.77 9.30 14.17
C GLU A 210 -11.65 8.42 15.43
N ALA A 211 -12.78 8.08 16.05
CA ALA A 211 -12.82 7.15 17.17
C ALA A 211 -12.29 5.76 16.79
N PHE A 212 -12.69 5.24 15.62
CA PHE A 212 -12.18 3.97 15.10
C PHE A 212 -10.68 4.02 14.79
N LEU A 213 -10.18 5.09 14.17
CA LEU A 213 -8.75 5.19 13.84
C LEU A 213 -7.88 5.30 15.10
N THR A 214 -8.38 5.94 16.15
CA THR A 214 -7.68 6.10 17.43
C THR A 214 -7.57 4.78 18.20
N SER A 215 -8.68 4.03 18.27
CA SER A 215 -8.77 2.78 19.04
C SER A 215 -9.51 1.69 18.24
N PRO A 216 -8.93 1.14 17.15
CA PRO A 216 -9.67 0.26 16.24
C PRO A 216 -10.18 -1.00 16.92
N ARG A 217 -9.41 -1.58 17.85
CA ARG A 217 -9.79 -2.79 18.60
C ARG A 217 -10.96 -2.54 19.55
N GLU A 218 -10.90 -1.47 20.34
CA GLU A 218 -11.96 -1.10 21.28
C GLU A 218 -13.24 -0.72 20.54
N TRP A 219 -13.12 0.05 19.45
CA TRP A 219 -14.24 0.41 18.60
C TRP A 219 -14.90 -0.85 18.01
N GLN A 220 -14.09 -1.79 17.50
CA GLN A 220 -14.60 -3.05 16.98
C GLN A 220 -15.32 -3.86 18.04
N ASP A 221 -14.76 -3.98 19.25
CA ASP A 221 -15.38 -4.73 20.35
C ASP A 221 -16.73 -4.14 20.76
N ALA A 222 -16.87 -2.81 20.73
CA ALA A 222 -18.14 -2.12 21.03
C ALA A 222 -19.21 -2.28 19.93
N HIS A 223 -18.82 -2.64 18.71
CA HIS A 223 -19.70 -2.75 17.54
C HIS A 223 -19.80 -4.17 16.98
N LYS A 224 -19.20 -5.16 17.67
CA LYS A 224 -19.45 -6.59 17.40
C LYS A 224 -20.86 -6.92 17.87
N GLY A 225 -21.70 -7.37 16.94
CA GLY A 225 -23.03 -7.91 17.24
C GLY A 225 -22.98 -9.15 18.11
#